data_AF-A0A6M5UFR5-F1
#
_entry.id   AF-A0A6M5UFR5-F1
#
_cell.length_a   1.000
_cell.length_b   1.000
_cell.length_c   1.000
_cell.angle_alpha   90.00
_cell.angle_beta   90.00
_cell.angle_gamma   90.00
#
_symmetry.space_group_name_H-M   'P 1'
#
loop_
_entity.id
_entity.type
_entity.pdbx_description
1 polymer ?
#
loop_
_entity_poly.entity_id
_entity_poly.type
_entity_poly.pdbx_seq_one_letter_code
_entity_poly.pdbx_strand_id
1 'polypeptide(L)'
;MAEQELGGFWTLIWPDWSAVGDGGVHAAAPVLVVLIWIVAAIACGFAWAQARRARSLADETDALLEGVTTDTLWEHRAEVLRRSATASPEVADAWREFDETLVSVTDERKVWNTVEAEQLFNASRFAPRLLHNRFLDAAPAALTTLGLLGTFLGLTVGLRGLDLDGDSDTLTTGIQTLVAGAGVGFTASLWGVGTSLLVNVLTKYWERRAVRRIERLQSRIDALFTLRSPEQSLIDIARSTRESQESLTELHQKIGDKLQEALVGVAEQTRDAVTQSMENALAPVMQDLASKAANQSAEVFEKVSEQLTSSFHAIGTSLAEGLTQSSESMRSTLEYMAEKLAQQADQYREQMAELQAATARQVELLEQSLPRVVESVQEATTRLETGSERLETAAKHLAVTSDRFETVSEKFGDVLADSAEAFEEMSAKNTGAANVLESLSGQMVELTTTTVAASATLEASAETLHQGFGTLRAQQNEFLVDLERTLASHSEVIATWLNTYSDEVSKHTGRRMEEWNRHTESFTTTMLTAVQAMSYAVDELNESVEQRRGPEPEAEAA
;
A
#
# COMPACT_ATOMS: atom_id res chain seq x y z
N MET A 1 88.95 15.74 -2.76
CA MET A 1 89.20 15.42 -1.33
C MET A 1 87.98 14.82 -0.59
N ALA A 2 86.74 14.91 -1.11
CA ALA A 2 85.57 14.30 -0.45
C ALA A 2 85.35 12.79 -0.76
N GLU A 3 86.01 12.21 -1.76
CA GLU A 3 85.83 10.79 -2.13
C GLU A 3 86.71 9.82 -1.32
N GLN A 4 87.78 10.28 -0.67
CA GLN A 4 88.68 9.39 0.09
C GLN A 4 88.20 9.11 1.53
N GLU A 5 87.38 9.97 2.13
CA GLU A 5 86.93 9.77 3.53
C GLU A 5 85.73 8.81 3.63
N LEU A 6 84.85 8.77 2.64
CA LEU A 6 83.73 7.81 2.61
C LEU A 6 84.20 6.38 2.36
N GLY A 7 85.28 6.18 1.59
CA GLY A 7 85.86 4.86 1.36
C GLY A 7 86.34 4.19 2.65
N GLY A 8 86.93 4.96 3.57
CA GLY A 8 87.40 4.48 4.87
C GLY A 8 86.27 4.06 5.82
N PHE A 9 85.12 4.75 5.74
CA PHE A 9 83.94 4.42 6.55
C PHE A 9 83.35 3.05 6.17
N TRP A 10 83.22 2.78 4.87
CA TRP A 10 82.70 1.49 4.40
C TRP A 10 83.65 0.34 4.70
N THR A 11 84.97 0.55 4.65
CA THR A 11 85.95 -0.46 5.06
C THR A 11 85.92 -0.78 6.57
N LEU A 12 85.41 0.14 7.41
CA LEU A 12 85.29 -0.06 8.86
C LEU A 12 84.05 -0.90 9.25
N ILE A 13 83.00 -0.87 8.42
CA ILE A 13 81.70 -1.49 8.68
C ILE A 13 81.54 -2.81 7.92
N TRP A 14 82.38 -3.04 6.91
CA TRP A 14 82.36 -4.28 6.15
C TRP A 14 83.00 -5.42 6.94
N PRO A 15 82.37 -6.61 7.03
CA PRO A 15 82.98 -7.76 7.68
C PRO A 15 84.28 -8.16 6.98
N ASP A 16 85.30 -8.51 7.74
CA ASP A 16 86.54 -9.06 7.17
C ASP A 16 86.34 -10.54 6.82
N TRP A 17 86.07 -10.80 5.54
CA TRP A 17 85.77 -12.14 5.02
C TRP A 17 86.99 -13.04 4.93
N SER A 18 88.21 -12.48 5.01
CA SER A 18 89.45 -13.27 4.96
C SER A 18 89.58 -14.21 6.16
N ALA A 19 89.06 -13.81 7.32
CA ALA A 19 89.08 -14.57 8.56
C ALA A 19 88.12 -15.79 8.60
N VAL A 20 87.21 -15.93 7.62
CA VAL A 20 86.25 -17.05 7.55
C VAL A 20 86.94 -18.36 7.12
N GLY A 21 88.00 -18.27 6.32
CA GLY A 21 88.72 -19.44 5.79
C GLY A 21 89.61 -20.16 6.81
N ASP A 22 90.05 -19.46 7.86
CA ASP A 22 91.03 -19.98 8.84
C ASP A 22 90.40 -20.79 9.98
N GLY A 23 89.06 -20.84 10.09
CA GLY A 23 88.34 -21.62 11.10
C GLY A 23 88.57 -21.18 12.56
N GLY A 24 89.28 -20.06 12.77
CA GLY A 24 89.56 -19.49 14.08
C GLY A 24 88.36 -18.74 14.69
N VAL A 25 88.50 -18.34 15.95
CA VAL A 25 87.46 -17.63 16.71
C VAL A 25 87.09 -16.26 16.10
N HIS A 26 87.96 -15.72 15.23
CA HIS A 26 87.72 -14.51 14.44
C HIS A 26 86.67 -14.71 13.31
N ALA A 27 86.35 -15.95 12.92
CA ALA A 27 85.28 -16.26 11.95
C ALA A 27 83.86 -16.09 12.52
N ALA A 28 83.70 -15.99 13.85
CA ALA A 28 82.38 -15.99 14.50
C ALA A 28 81.50 -14.79 14.14
N ALA A 29 82.10 -13.61 13.93
CA ALA A 29 81.37 -12.39 13.63
C ALA A 29 80.89 -12.23 12.18
N PRO A 30 81.69 -12.50 11.13
CA PRO A 30 81.15 -12.52 9.76
C PRO A 30 80.04 -13.56 9.61
N VAL A 31 80.13 -14.71 10.28
CA VAL A 31 79.04 -15.70 10.35
C VAL A 31 77.78 -15.11 11.02
N LEU A 32 77.94 -14.37 12.11
CA LEU A 32 76.82 -13.73 12.81
C LEU A 32 76.17 -12.61 11.96
N VAL A 33 76.96 -11.83 11.22
CA VAL A 33 76.44 -10.81 10.29
C VAL A 33 75.66 -11.45 9.14
N VAL A 34 76.16 -12.56 8.57
CA VAL A 34 75.41 -13.34 7.56
C VAL A 34 74.09 -13.85 8.14
N LEU A 35 74.11 -14.36 9.37
CA LEU A 35 72.89 -14.81 10.06
C LEU A 35 71.88 -13.67 10.23
N ILE A 36 72.33 -12.47 10.65
CA ILE A 36 71.50 -11.26 10.75
C ILE A 36 70.85 -10.95 9.40
N TRP A 37 71.62 -10.97 8.30
CA TRP A 37 71.09 -10.69 6.96
C TRP A 37 70.10 -11.76 6.50
N ILE A 38 70.36 -13.04 6.75
CA ILE A 38 69.44 -14.13 6.39
C ILE A 38 68.11 -13.96 7.13
N VAL A 39 68.14 -13.74 8.46
CA VAL A 39 66.93 -13.55 9.26
C VAL A 39 66.14 -12.32 8.78
N ALA A 40 66.84 -11.22 8.49
CA ALA A 40 66.22 -10.02 7.96
C ALA A 40 65.60 -10.22 6.57
N ALA A 41 66.29 -10.91 5.67
CA ALA A 41 65.79 -11.23 4.34
C ALA A 41 64.55 -12.14 4.40
N ILE A 42 64.54 -13.12 5.31
CA ILE A 42 63.38 -13.99 5.55
C ILE A 42 62.20 -13.17 6.08
N ALA A 43 62.41 -12.31 7.08
CA ALA A 43 61.35 -11.46 7.64
C ALA A 43 60.76 -10.51 6.59
N CYS A 44 61.60 -9.77 5.87
CA CYS A 44 61.17 -8.85 4.83
C CYS A 44 60.50 -9.57 3.64
N GLY A 45 61.07 -10.69 3.20
CA GLY A 45 60.53 -11.50 2.10
C GLY A 45 59.17 -12.11 2.46
N PHE A 46 59.03 -12.61 3.70
CA PHE A 46 57.76 -13.11 4.21
C PHE A 46 56.71 -11.99 4.30
N ALA A 47 57.04 -10.83 4.88
CA ALA A 47 56.13 -9.69 4.98
C ALA A 47 55.68 -9.21 3.59
N TRP A 48 56.61 -9.11 2.64
CA TRP A 48 56.31 -8.73 1.25
C TRP A 48 55.40 -9.75 0.55
N ALA A 49 55.67 -11.04 0.68
CA ALA A 49 54.86 -12.10 0.07
C ALA A 49 53.43 -12.10 0.61
N GLN A 50 53.25 -11.94 1.93
CA GLN A 50 51.91 -11.86 2.53
C GLN A 50 51.18 -10.57 2.14
N ALA A 51 51.88 -9.44 2.09
CA ALA A 51 51.28 -8.18 1.62
C ALA A 51 50.84 -8.26 0.15
N ARG A 52 51.62 -8.95 -0.70
CA ARG A 52 51.26 -9.21 -2.10
C ARG A 52 50.03 -10.12 -2.20
N ARG A 53 49.93 -11.16 -1.37
CA ARG A 53 48.75 -12.04 -1.32
C ARG A 53 47.49 -11.28 -0.89
N ALA A 54 47.56 -10.52 0.20
CA ALA A 54 46.44 -9.71 0.68
C ALA A 54 45.96 -8.71 -0.37
N ARG A 55 46.91 -8.07 -1.08
CA ARG A 55 46.60 -7.21 -2.21
C ARG A 55 45.95 -7.96 -3.37
N SER A 56 46.43 -9.15 -3.69
CA SER A 56 45.84 -9.99 -4.74
C SER A 56 44.38 -10.35 -4.42
N LEU A 57 44.07 -10.70 -3.17
CA LEU A 57 42.70 -10.98 -2.74
C LEU A 57 41.82 -9.73 -2.87
N ALA A 58 42.31 -8.58 -2.42
CA ALA A 58 41.59 -7.32 -2.57
C ALA A 58 41.37 -6.93 -4.04
N ASP A 59 42.38 -7.10 -4.90
CA ASP A 59 42.29 -6.83 -6.34
C ASP A 59 41.35 -7.82 -7.05
N GLU A 60 41.29 -9.09 -6.60
CA GLU A 60 40.36 -10.11 -7.08
C GLU A 60 38.91 -9.76 -6.71
N THR A 61 38.63 -9.33 -5.47
CA THR A 61 37.31 -8.82 -5.07
C THR A 61 36.93 -7.57 -5.87
N ASP A 62 37.88 -6.65 -6.08
CA ASP A 62 37.68 -5.41 -6.84
C ASP A 62 37.30 -5.70 -8.32
N ALA A 63 37.86 -6.77 -8.90
CA ALA A 63 37.59 -7.22 -10.26
C ALA A 63 36.19 -7.84 -10.43
N LEU A 64 35.59 -8.37 -9.37
CA LEU A 64 34.20 -8.83 -9.38
C LEU A 64 33.22 -7.66 -9.61
N LEU A 65 33.62 -6.46 -9.19
CA LEU A 65 32.83 -5.23 -9.24
C LEU A 65 33.15 -4.34 -10.45
N GLU A 66 33.99 -4.79 -11.37
CA GLU A 66 34.26 -4.07 -12.62
C GLU A 66 33.00 -3.99 -13.50
N GLY A 67 32.66 -2.76 -13.90
CA GLY A 67 31.49 -2.49 -14.74
C GLY A 67 30.15 -2.44 -13.99
N VAL A 68 30.14 -2.74 -12.68
CA VAL A 68 28.94 -2.64 -11.85
C VAL A 68 28.79 -1.21 -11.34
N THR A 69 27.60 -0.65 -11.53
CA THR A 69 27.18 0.64 -10.97
C THR A 69 25.99 0.44 -10.05
N THR A 70 25.68 1.40 -9.18
CA THR A 70 24.54 1.33 -8.25
C THR A 70 23.21 1.04 -8.97
N ASP A 71 23.02 1.58 -10.18
CA ASP A 71 21.79 1.39 -10.98
C ASP A 71 21.71 0.01 -11.66
N THR A 72 22.86 -0.60 -11.98
CA THR A 72 22.94 -1.90 -12.68
C THR A 72 23.15 -3.06 -11.70
N LEU A 73 23.22 -2.77 -10.41
CA LEU A 73 23.60 -3.70 -9.36
C LEU A 73 22.60 -4.84 -9.21
N TRP A 74 21.30 -4.55 -9.36
CA TRP A 74 20.24 -5.55 -9.37
C TRP A 74 20.44 -6.61 -10.46
N GLU A 75 20.77 -6.18 -11.68
CA GLU A 75 20.91 -7.06 -12.84
C GLU A 75 22.19 -7.90 -12.77
N HIS A 76 23.27 -7.32 -12.23
CA HIS A 76 24.56 -7.98 -12.14
C HIS A 76 24.77 -8.79 -10.86
N ARG A 77 23.92 -8.70 -9.82
CA ARG A 77 24.10 -9.41 -8.54
C ARG A 77 24.36 -10.91 -8.72
N ALA A 78 23.51 -11.60 -9.48
CA ALA A 78 23.63 -13.03 -9.70
C ALA A 78 24.92 -13.40 -10.46
N GLU A 79 25.35 -12.56 -11.40
CA GLU A 79 26.60 -12.74 -12.12
C GLU A 79 27.81 -12.57 -11.19
N VAL A 80 27.80 -11.54 -10.34
CA VAL A 80 28.87 -11.25 -9.37
C VAL A 80 28.99 -12.40 -8.38
N LEU A 81 27.89 -12.92 -7.84
CA LEU A 81 27.88 -14.08 -6.95
C LEU A 81 28.41 -15.34 -7.64
N ARG A 82 28.05 -15.58 -8.90
CA ARG A 82 28.57 -16.71 -9.67
C ARG A 82 30.07 -16.59 -9.92
N ARG A 83 30.56 -15.40 -10.26
CA ARG A 83 31.99 -15.13 -10.48
C ARG A 83 32.78 -15.28 -9.16
N SER A 84 32.22 -14.82 -8.04
CA SER A 84 32.88 -14.92 -6.74
C SER A 84 33.05 -16.37 -6.27
N ALA A 85 32.13 -17.28 -6.63
CA ALA A 85 32.25 -18.70 -6.33
C ALA A 85 33.47 -19.39 -7.00
N THR A 86 34.02 -18.80 -8.06
CA THR A 86 35.23 -19.28 -8.74
C THR A 86 36.52 -18.60 -8.28
N ALA A 87 36.40 -17.62 -7.37
CA ALA A 87 37.53 -16.87 -6.82
C ALA A 87 38.29 -17.66 -5.75
N SER A 88 39.36 -17.08 -5.22
CA SER A 88 40.06 -17.59 -4.05
C SER A 88 39.09 -17.88 -2.89
N PRO A 89 39.31 -18.95 -2.08
CA PRO A 89 38.38 -19.34 -1.01
C PRO A 89 38.04 -18.20 -0.05
N GLU A 90 39.03 -17.39 0.34
CA GLU A 90 38.85 -16.26 1.25
C GLU A 90 37.92 -15.18 0.66
N VAL A 91 37.97 -14.96 -0.67
CA VAL A 91 37.10 -14.02 -1.40
C VAL A 91 35.71 -14.61 -1.59
N ALA A 92 35.61 -15.88 -1.98
CA ALA A 92 34.36 -16.57 -2.18
C ALA A 92 33.52 -16.62 -0.89
N ASP A 93 34.16 -16.93 0.24
CA ASP A 93 33.49 -16.96 1.54
C ASP A 93 33.02 -15.57 1.98
N ALA A 94 33.89 -14.56 1.87
CA ALA A 94 33.54 -13.18 2.21
C ALA A 94 32.40 -12.63 1.35
N TRP A 95 32.42 -12.94 0.04
CA TRP A 95 31.38 -12.50 -0.88
C TRP A 95 30.05 -13.21 -0.65
N ARG A 96 30.07 -14.50 -0.30
CA ARG A 96 28.85 -15.25 0.01
C ARG A 96 28.16 -14.70 1.24
N GLU A 97 28.90 -14.49 2.33
CA GLU A 97 28.38 -13.87 3.55
C GLU A 97 27.86 -12.46 3.27
N PHE A 98 28.55 -11.70 2.41
CA PHE A 98 28.08 -10.37 1.99
C PHE A 98 26.78 -10.44 1.18
N ASP A 99 26.63 -11.40 0.27
CA ASP A 99 25.40 -11.53 -0.51
C ASP A 99 24.18 -11.90 0.37
N GLU A 100 24.39 -12.65 1.45
CA GLU A 100 23.36 -12.98 2.45
C GLU A 100 22.85 -11.74 3.21
N THR A 101 23.66 -10.68 3.35
CA THR A 101 23.25 -9.42 4.00
C THR A 101 22.53 -8.45 3.06
N LEU A 102 22.45 -8.75 1.76
CA LEU A 102 21.84 -7.88 0.76
C LEU A 102 20.32 -8.03 0.73
N VAL A 103 19.64 -6.90 0.88
CA VAL A 103 18.18 -6.80 0.78
C VAL A 103 17.80 -6.20 -0.56
N SER A 104 16.89 -6.86 -1.25
CA SER A 104 16.51 -6.56 -2.62
C SER A 104 15.03 -6.18 -2.67
N VAL A 105 14.68 -4.97 -3.13
CA VAL A 105 13.29 -4.59 -3.37
C VAL A 105 12.96 -4.70 -4.85
N THR A 106 12.09 -5.65 -5.14
CA THR A 106 11.70 -6.07 -6.49
C THR A 106 11.05 -4.93 -7.28
N ASP A 107 10.24 -4.10 -6.61
CA ASP A 107 9.49 -3.03 -7.27
C ASP A 107 10.38 -1.88 -7.75
N GLU A 108 11.45 -1.57 -7.02
CA GLU A 108 12.38 -0.49 -7.35
C GLU A 108 13.63 -0.97 -8.08
N ARG A 109 13.82 -2.29 -8.24
CA ARG A 109 15.06 -2.91 -8.75
C ARG A 109 16.31 -2.38 -8.06
N LYS A 110 16.24 -2.21 -6.74
CA LYS A 110 17.35 -1.73 -5.92
C LYS A 110 17.82 -2.82 -4.98
N VAL A 111 19.12 -2.78 -4.69
CA VAL A 111 19.78 -3.66 -3.74
C VAL A 111 20.45 -2.77 -2.72
N TRP A 112 20.14 -3.00 -1.45
CA TRP A 112 20.79 -2.34 -0.33
C TRP A 112 21.55 -3.35 0.50
N ASN A 113 22.48 -2.82 1.26
CA ASN A 113 23.24 -3.59 2.21
C ASN A 113 22.79 -3.22 3.63
N THR A 114 22.81 -4.21 4.53
CA THR A 114 22.40 -4.05 5.94
C THR A 114 23.59 -4.02 6.90
N VAL A 115 24.80 -4.35 6.42
CA VAL A 115 26.02 -4.47 7.24
C VAL A 115 27.20 -3.79 6.55
N GLU A 116 28.02 -3.02 7.25
CA GLU A 116 29.19 -2.35 6.66
C GLU A 116 30.18 -3.32 6.00
N ALA A 117 30.75 -2.96 4.85
CA ALA A 117 31.72 -3.79 4.14
C ALA A 117 32.97 -4.12 4.99
N GLU A 118 33.33 -3.28 5.96
CA GLU A 118 34.44 -3.53 6.87
C GLU A 118 34.25 -4.84 7.66
N GLN A 119 33.03 -5.19 8.08
CA GLN A 119 32.79 -6.38 8.89
C GLN A 119 33.16 -7.67 8.14
N LEU A 120 32.96 -7.69 6.82
CA LEU A 120 33.13 -8.89 6.00
C LEU A 120 34.44 -8.88 5.19
N PHE A 121 34.87 -7.72 4.72
CA PHE A 121 36.07 -7.50 3.92
C PHE A 121 37.21 -6.83 4.74
N ASN A 122 37.45 -7.25 5.97
CA ASN A 122 38.51 -6.68 6.83
C ASN A 122 39.91 -7.24 6.57
N ALA A 123 40.90 -6.48 7.08
CA ALA A 123 42.31 -6.86 6.99
C ALA A 123 42.67 -8.11 7.81
N SER A 124 41.91 -8.42 8.88
CA SER A 124 42.12 -9.64 9.67
C SER A 124 41.78 -10.90 8.87
N ARG A 125 40.77 -10.86 7.99
CA ARG A 125 40.39 -11.97 7.09
C ARG A 125 41.33 -12.07 5.89
N PHE A 126 41.70 -10.93 5.29
CA PHE A 126 42.48 -10.90 4.03
C PHE A 126 44.00 -10.93 4.24
N ALA A 127 44.49 -10.53 5.43
CA ALA A 127 45.91 -10.48 5.76
C ALA A 127 46.26 -11.01 7.17
N PRO A 128 45.70 -12.14 7.64
CA PRO A 128 45.88 -12.62 9.02
C PRO A 128 47.36 -12.85 9.37
N ARG A 129 48.11 -13.43 8.43
CA ARG A 129 49.54 -13.75 8.58
C ARG A 129 50.49 -12.56 8.50
N LEU A 130 49.97 -11.38 8.17
CA LEU A 130 50.74 -10.13 8.16
C LEU A 130 50.51 -9.33 9.43
N LEU A 131 49.27 -9.29 9.94
CA LEU A 131 48.87 -8.49 11.10
C LEU A 131 49.12 -9.18 12.44
N HIS A 132 48.91 -10.49 12.53
CA HIS A 132 48.95 -11.23 13.81
C HIS A 132 50.15 -12.19 13.89
N ASN A 133 51.23 -11.89 13.18
CA ASN A 133 52.36 -12.81 13.10
C ASN A 133 53.47 -12.48 14.09
N ARG A 134 53.53 -13.30 15.13
CA ARG A 134 54.54 -13.26 16.20
C ARG A 134 55.98 -13.26 15.68
N PHE A 135 56.27 -13.90 14.54
CA PHE A 135 57.61 -13.90 13.96
C PHE A 135 58.01 -12.52 13.45
N LEU A 136 57.10 -11.81 12.77
CA LEU A 136 57.38 -10.48 12.24
C LEU A 136 57.54 -9.44 13.35
N ASP A 137 56.75 -9.55 14.43
CA ASP A 137 56.86 -8.68 15.60
C ASP A 137 58.16 -8.91 16.38
N ALA A 138 58.62 -10.17 16.45
CA ALA A 138 59.84 -10.54 17.17
C ALA A 138 61.13 -10.32 16.36
N ALA A 139 61.06 -10.28 15.02
CA ALA A 139 62.23 -10.23 14.15
C ALA A 139 63.15 -9.00 14.42
N PRO A 140 62.64 -7.76 14.56
CA PRO A 140 63.49 -6.62 14.92
C PRO A 140 64.22 -6.80 16.26
N ALA A 141 63.51 -7.29 17.28
CA ALA A 141 64.10 -7.53 18.61
C ALA A 141 65.12 -8.67 18.62
N ALA A 142 64.88 -9.72 17.82
CA ALA A 142 65.82 -10.81 17.63
C ALA A 142 67.11 -10.33 16.94
N LEU A 143 67.00 -9.49 15.91
CA LEU A 143 68.14 -8.92 15.19
C LEU A 143 68.99 -7.99 16.08
N THR A 144 68.38 -7.17 16.94
CA THR A 144 69.12 -6.36 17.92
C THR A 144 69.83 -7.24 18.95
N THR A 145 69.18 -8.30 19.42
CA THR A 145 69.75 -9.22 20.41
C THR A 145 70.92 -10.00 19.81
N LEU A 146 70.80 -10.45 18.55
CA LEU A 146 71.90 -11.06 17.80
C LEU A 146 73.08 -10.09 17.63
N GLY A 147 72.81 -8.82 17.33
CA GLY A 147 73.83 -7.77 17.29
C GLY A 147 74.58 -7.63 18.62
N LEU A 148 73.85 -7.59 19.75
CA LEU A 148 74.43 -7.52 21.09
C LEU A 148 75.26 -8.76 21.43
N LEU A 149 74.80 -9.95 21.04
CA LEU A 149 75.55 -11.20 21.19
C LEU A 149 76.89 -11.15 20.45
N GLY A 150 76.93 -10.52 19.28
CA GLY A 150 78.16 -10.26 18.52
C GLY A 150 79.19 -9.47 19.33
N THR A 151 78.77 -8.43 20.05
CA THR A 151 79.67 -7.66 20.94
C THR A 151 80.22 -8.51 22.08
N PHE A 152 79.37 -9.33 22.72
CA PHE A 152 79.83 -10.21 23.80
C PHE A 152 80.82 -11.27 23.31
N LEU A 153 80.58 -11.84 22.14
CA LEU A 153 81.51 -12.78 21.51
C LEU A 153 82.82 -12.08 21.12
N GLY A 154 82.76 -10.89 20.51
CA GLY A 154 83.94 -10.10 20.15
C GLY A 154 84.82 -9.75 21.35
N LEU A 155 84.22 -9.30 22.46
CA LEU A 155 84.93 -9.03 23.71
C LEU A 155 85.49 -10.30 24.36
N THR A 156 84.74 -11.40 24.35
CA THR A 156 85.21 -12.68 24.90
C THR A 156 86.42 -13.21 24.13
N VAL A 157 86.40 -13.10 22.80
CA VAL A 157 87.54 -13.47 21.94
C VAL A 157 88.72 -12.54 22.18
N GLY A 158 88.48 -11.24 22.27
CA GLY A 158 89.52 -10.25 22.55
C GLY A 158 90.22 -10.44 23.90
N LEU A 159 89.46 -10.78 24.96
CA LEU A 159 89.99 -11.01 26.30
C LEU A 159 90.74 -12.34 26.44
N ARG A 160 90.40 -13.36 25.64
CA ARG A 160 91.12 -14.65 25.64
C ARG A 160 92.54 -14.56 25.11
N GLY A 161 92.84 -13.55 24.29
CA GLY A 161 94.20 -13.30 23.79
C GLY A 161 95.08 -12.50 24.75
N LEU A 162 94.56 -12.08 25.91
CA LEU A 162 95.27 -11.22 26.85
C LEU A 162 95.98 -12.06 27.92
N ASP A 163 97.30 -12.20 27.80
CA ASP A 163 98.15 -12.80 28.83
C ASP A 163 98.83 -11.70 29.65
N LEU A 164 98.39 -11.50 30.89
CA LEU A 164 98.85 -10.41 31.76
C LEU A 164 100.17 -10.71 32.49
N ASP A 165 100.62 -11.97 32.47
CA ASP A 165 101.84 -12.43 33.14
C ASP A 165 103.03 -12.59 32.17
N GLY A 166 102.84 -12.28 30.88
CA GLY A 166 103.83 -12.45 29.81
C GLY A 166 104.78 -11.26 29.59
N ASP A 167 105.76 -11.44 28.69
CA ASP A 167 106.73 -10.42 28.29
C ASP A 167 106.08 -9.24 27.52
N SER A 168 106.74 -8.08 27.44
CA SER A 168 106.20 -6.84 26.85
C SER A 168 105.65 -7.01 25.42
N ASP A 169 106.26 -7.89 24.62
CA ASP A 169 105.81 -8.20 23.25
C ASP A 169 104.53 -9.04 23.23
N THR A 170 104.36 -9.95 24.20
CA THR A 170 103.13 -10.76 24.33
C THR A 170 101.95 -9.92 24.82
N LEU A 171 102.20 -8.96 25.71
CA LEU A 171 101.19 -8.01 26.17
C LEU A 171 100.71 -7.10 25.03
N THR A 172 101.64 -6.62 24.19
CA THR A 172 101.32 -5.79 23.01
C THR A 172 100.47 -6.55 22.00
N THR A 173 100.80 -7.82 21.75
CA THR A 173 100.04 -8.72 20.86
C THR A 173 98.65 -9.03 21.42
N GLY A 174 98.53 -9.23 22.73
CA GLY A 174 97.26 -9.41 23.42
C GLY A 174 96.35 -8.18 23.34
N ILE A 175 96.91 -6.97 23.49
CA ILE A 175 96.17 -5.71 23.31
C ILE A 175 95.70 -5.55 21.86
N GLN A 176 96.54 -5.87 20.87
CA GLN A 176 96.12 -5.84 19.46
C GLN A 176 94.98 -6.83 19.18
N THR A 177 95.02 -8.02 19.77
CA THR A 177 93.96 -9.04 19.66
C THR A 177 92.66 -8.58 20.35
N LEU A 178 92.77 -7.91 21.50
CA LEU A 178 91.63 -7.31 22.20
C LEU A 178 90.95 -6.22 21.37
N VAL A 179 91.74 -5.30 20.81
CA VAL A 179 91.24 -4.21 19.97
C VAL A 179 90.58 -4.76 18.69
N ALA A 180 91.19 -5.76 18.05
CA ALA A 180 90.62 -6.42 16.88
C ALA A 180 89.31 -7.16 17.22
N GLY A 181 89.26 -7.91 18.33
CA GLY A 181 88.06 -8.60 18.81
C GLY A 181 86.91 -7.65 19.16
N ALA A 182 87.23 -6.52 19.81
CA ALA A 182 86.26 -5.48 20.12
C ALA A 182 85.71 -4.82 18.84
N GLY A 183 86.56 -4.46 17.88
CA GLY A 183 86.16 -3.88 16.59
C GLY A 183 85.21 -4.80 15.82
N VAL A 184 85.53 -6.09 15.78
CA VAL A 184 84.70 -7.12 15.14
C VAL A 184 83.32 -7.26 15.82
N GLY A 185 83.27 -7.21 17.16
CA GLY A 185 82.01 -7.21 17.92
C GLY A 185 81.15 -5.97 17.67
N PHE A 186 81.76 -4.78 17.55
CA PHE A 186 81.07 -3.54 17.23
C PHE A 186 80.42 -3.58 15.83
N THR A 187 81.12 -4.13 14.83
CA THR A 187 80.58 -4.26 13.47
C THR A 187 79.33 -5.16 13.43
N ALA A 188 79.34 -6.28 14.16
CA ALA A 188 78.17 -7.16 14.27
C ALA A 188 76.96 -6.46 14.94
N SER A 189 77.19 -5.65 15.97
CA SER A 189 76.15 -4.86 16.63
C SER A 189 75.57 -3.77 15.73
N LEU A 190 76.42 -3.06 14.97
CA LEU A 190 75.99 -2.04 14.01
C LEU A 190 75.05 -2.61 12.95
N TRP A 191 75.38 -3.79 12.40
CA TRP A 191 74.50 -4.49 11.47
C TRP A 191 73.23 -5.02 12.14
N GLY A 192 73.29 -5.51 13.38
CA GLY A 192 72.11 -5.97 14.12
C GLY A 192 71.08 -4.85 14.35
N VAL A 193 71.54 -3.69 14.82
CA VAL A 193 70.69 -2.52 15.05
C VAL A 193 70.20 -1.92 13.74
N GLY A 194 71.10 -1.71 12.76
CA GLY A 194 70.76 -1.12 11.46
C GLY A 194 69.75 -1.97 10.69
N THR A 195 69.97 -3.29 10.64
CA THR A 195 69.07 -4.21 9.94
C THR A 195 67.76 -4.40 10.70
N SER A 196 67.76 -4.36 12.03
CA SER A 196 66.52 -4.38 12.83
C SER A 196 65.61 -3.19 12.51
N LEU A 197 66.18 -1.98 12.46
CA LEU A 197 65.43 -0.78 12.10
C LEU A 197 64.87 -0.88 10.68
N LEU A 198 65.69 -1.35 9.74
CA LEU A 198 65.28 -1.58 8.35
C LEU A 198 64.09 -2.55 8.26
N VAL A 199 64.18 -3.70 8.93
CA VAL A 199 63.13 -4.74 8.95
C VAL A 199 61.85 -4.19 9.57
N ASN A 200 61.93 -3.44 10.67
CA ASN A 200 60.77 -2.82 11.31
C ASN A 200 60.06 -1.84 10.35
N VAL A 201 60.82 -0.94 9.72
CA VAL A 201 60.28 0.05 8.78
C VAL A 201 59.66 -0.63 7.57
N LEU A 202 60.34 -1.60 6.96
CA LEU A 202 59.84 -2.34 5.80
C LEU A 202 58.58 -3.14 6.13
N THR A 203 58.56 -3.85 7.26
CA THR A 203 57.40 -4.64 7.69
C THR A 203 56.18 -3.74 7.87
N LYS A 204 56.31 -2.62 8.60
CA LYS A 204 55.23 -1.65 8.79
C LYS A 204 54.82 -0.95 7.49
N TYR A 205 55.74 -0.74 6.56
CA TYR A 205 55.43 -0.20 5.24
C TYR A 205 54.53 -1.15 4.44
N TRP A 206 54.87 -2.44 4.39
CA TRP A 206 54.10 -3.45 3.67
C TRP A 206 52.72 -3.69 4.31
N GLU A 207 52.66 -3.78 5.64
CA GLU A 207 51.42 -3.86 6.41
C GLU A 207 50.46 -2.71 6.07
N ARG A 208 50.92 -1.45 6.23
CA ARG A 208 50.11 -0.26 5.91
C ARG A 208 49.72 -0.19 4.45
N ARG A 209 50.51 -0.74 3.52
CA ARG A 209 50.18 -0.73 2.09
C ARG A 209 49.09 -1.76 1.77
N ALA A 210 49.11 -2.92 2.42
CA ALA A 210 48.06 -3.93 2.29
C ALA A 210 46.74 -3.45 2.90
N VAL A 211 46.77 -2.97 4.16
CA VAL A 211 45.58 -2.45 4.86
C VAL A 211 44.91 -1.33 4.07
N ARG A 212 45.68 -0.32 3.62
CA ARG A 212 45.13 0.78 2.79
C ARG A 212 44.54 0.34 1.45
N ARG A 213 44.87 -0.84 0.93
CA ARG A 213 44.23 -1.36 -0.29
C ARG A 213 42.88 -1.99 0.05
N ILE A 214 42.81 -2.69 1.18
CA ILE A 214 41.58 -3.31 1.71
C ILE A 214 40.58 -2.23 2.11
N GLU A 215 41.01 -1.18 2.82
CA GLU A 215 40.16 -0.03 3.17
C GLU A 215 39.56 0.65 1.92
N ARG A 216 40.37 0.80 0.86
CA ARG A 216 39.88 1.37 -0.41
C ARG A 216 38.86 0.47 -1.11
N LEU A 217 39.00 -0.85 -0.99
CA LEU A 217 38.01 -1.80 -1.49
C LEU A 217 36.71 -1.68 -0.69
N GLN A 218 36.80 -1.65 0.65
CA GLN A 218 35.64 -1.48 1.54
C GLN A 218 34.85 -0.22 1.17
N SER A 219 35.53 0.94 1.06
CA SER A 219 34.87 2.19 0.67
C SER A 219 34.21 2.13 -0.71
N ARG A 220 34.78 1.36 -1.66
CA ARG A 220 34.16 1.15 -2.98
C ARG A 220 32.91 0.29 -2.88
N ILE A 221 32.94 -0.75 -2.04
CA ILE A 221 31.78 -1.62 -1.79
C ILE A 221 30.66 -0.82 -1.12
N ASP A 222 30.94 -0.08 -0.05
CA ASP A 222 29.93 0.73 0.64
C ASP A 222 29.35 1.84 -0.25
N ALA A 223 30.14 2.38 -1.19
CA ALA A 223 29.64 3.34 -2.17
C ALA A 223 28.72 2.71 -3.23
N LEU A 224 28.98 1.46 -3.63
CA LEU A 224 28.15 0.72 -4.59
C LEU A 224 26.87 0.19 -3.94
N PHE A 225 27.00 -0.40 -2.75
CA PHE A 225 25.93 -1.00 -1.97
C PHE A 225 25.55 -0.08 -0.82
N THR A 226 24.58 0.79 -1.08
CA THR A 226 24.17 1.80 -0.09
C THR A 226 23.70 1.13 1.20
N LEU A 227 24.35 1.47 2.31
CA LEU A 227 24.00 0.94 3.63
C LEU A 227 22.64 1.50 4.05
N ARG A 228 21.72 0.61 4.39
CA ARG A 228 20.44 0.94 5.01
C ARG A 228 20.38 0.22 6.34
N SER A 229 20.29 0.99 7.42
CA SER A 229 20.30 0.41 8.75
C SER A 229 18.96 -0.28 9.05
N PRO A 230 18.94 -1.33 9.88
CA PRO A 230 17.70 -1.97 10.32
C PRO A 230 16.72 -0.97 10.96
N GLU A 231 17.23 0.04 11.67
CA GLU A 231 16.43 1.09 12.34
C GLU A 231 15.69 1.97 11.32
N GLN A 232 16.34 2.34 10.21
CA GLN A 232 15.67 3.06 9.12
C GLN A 232 14.54 2.25 8.51
N SER A 233 14.73 0.94 8.36
CA SER A 233 13.69 0.04 7.86
C SER A 233 12.50 -0.02 8.83
N LEU A 234 12.75 -0.07 10.14
CA LEU A 234 11.70 -0.02 11.16
C LEU A 234 10.94 1.31 11.16
N ILE A 235 11.63 2.44 10.95
CA ILE A 235 10.99 3.76 10.82
C ILE A 235 10.07 3.81 9.60
N ASP A 236 10.50 3.25 8.46
CA ASP A 236 9.68 3.24 7.24
C ASP A 236 8.47 2.31 7.38
N ILE A 237 8.62 1.16 8.06
CA ILE A 237 7.48 0.30 8.42
C ILE A 237 6.50 1.05 9.31
N ALA A 238 6.96 1.72 10.36
CA ALA A 238 6.10 2.50 11.25
C ALA A 238 5.35 3.62 10.50
N ARG A 239 6.00 4.28 9.53
CA ARG A 239 5.37 5.28 8.66
C ARG A 239 4.29 4.65 7.76
N SER A 240 4.63 3.57 7.05
CA SER A 240 3.70 2.88 6.14
C SER A 240 2.47 2.34 6.88
N THR A 241 2.63 1.86 8.11
CA THR A 241 1.52 1.41 8.96
C THR A 241 0.61 2.58 9.35
N ARG A 242 1.18 3.73 9.69
CA ARG A 242 0.39 4.94 10.01
C ARG A 242 -0.41 5.43 8.80
N GLU A 243 0.23 5.48 7.64
CA GLU A 243 -0.43 5.84 6.37
C GLU A 243 -1.55 4.85 6.01
N SER A 244 -1.34 3.56 6.26
CA SER A 244 -2.37 2.52 6.08
C SER A 244 -3.56 2.74 7.03
N GLN A 245 -3.31 3.11 8.28
CA GLN A 245 -4.37 3.42 9.26
C GLN A 245 -5.21 4.64 8.84
N GLU A 246 -4.56 5.71 8.37
CA GLU A 246 -5.24 6.89 7.86
C GLU A 246 -6.09 6.53 6.63
N SER A 247 -5.53 5.75 5.70
CA SER A 247 -6.23 5.28 4.50
C SER A 247 -7.44 4.40 4.83
N LEU A 248 -7.36 3.52 5.83
CA LEU A 248 -8.48 2.70 6.31
C LEU A 248 -9.60 3.56 6.93
N THR A 249 -9.23 4.62 7.65
CA THR A 249 -10.19 5.57 8.23
C THR A 249 -10.92 6.35 7.15
N GLU A 250 -10.19 6.82 6.13
CA GLU A 250 -10.76 7.49 4.96
C GLU A 250 -11.68 6.54 4.17
N LEU A 251 -11.27 5.28 3.99
CA LEU A 251 -12.08 4.24 3.35
C LEU A 251 -13.42 4.06 4.07
N HIS A 252 -13.41 4.00 5.41
CA HIS A 252 -14.62 3.88 6.21
C HIS A 252 -15.59 5.04 5.97
N GLN A 253 -15.11 6.29 5.95
CA GLN A 253 -15.94 7.45 5.64
C GLN A 253 -16.49 7.42 4.21
N LYS A 254 -15.63 7.14 3.21
CA LYS A 254 -16.03 7.10 1.80
C LYS A 254 -17.06 6.00 1.52
N ILE A 255 -16.95 4.85 2.18
CA ILE A 255 -17.96 3.79 2.08
C ILE A 255 -19.30 4.29 2.62
N GLY A 256 -19.31 4.95 3.78
CA GLY A 256 -20.52 5.55 4.35
C GLY A 256 -21.18 6.57 3.42
N ASP A 257 -20.40 7.52 2.91
CA ASP A 257 -20.89 8.58 2.01
C ASP A 257 -21.42 7.99 0.69
N LYS A 258 -20.70 7.03 0.08
CA LYS A 258 -21.10 6.41 -1.19
C LYS A 258 -22.33 5.52 -1.06
N LEU A 259 -22.49 4.81 0.06
CA LEU A 259 -23.72 4.07 0.35
C LEU A 259 -24.91 5.02 0.50
N GLN A 260 -24.73 6.15 1.18
CA GLN A 260 -25.79 7.14 1.35
C GLN A 260 -26.18 7.79 0.03
N GLU A 261 -25.21 8.15 -0.81
CA GLU A 261 -25.41 8.69 -2.16
C GLU A 261 -26.13 7.67 -3.06
N ALA A 262 -25.75 6.40 -3.01
CA ALA A 262 -26.42 5.33 -3.76
C ALA A 262 -27.89 5.16 -3.32
N LEU A 263 -28.17 5.20 -2.01
CA LEU A 263 -29.56 5.14 -1.50
C LEU A 263 -30.42 6.33 -1.97
N VAL A 264 -29.86 7.54 -1.93
CA VAL A 264 -30.56 8.75 -2.41
C VAL A 264 -30.80 8.67 -3.92
N GLY A 265 -29.81 8.22 -4.68
CA GLY A 265 -29.93 8.05 -6.13
C GLY A 265 -31.01 7.04 -6.52
N VAL A 266 -31.13 5.92 -5.80
CA VAL A 266 -32.21 4.96 -6.02
C VAL A 266 -33.58 5.58 -5.70
N ALA A 267 -33.69 6.35 -4.61
CA ALA A 267 -34.94 7.00 -4.25
C ALA A 267 -35.38 8.05 -5.28
N GLU A 268 -34.45 8.86 -5.78
CA GLU A 268 -34.70 9.83 -6.85
C GLU A 268 -35.06 9.12 -8.16
N GLN A 269 -34.31 8.10 -8.56
CA GLN A 269 -34.58 7.36 -9.80
C GLN A 269 -35.94 6.64 -9.77
N THR A 270 -36.34 6.12 -8.60
CA THR A 270 -37.67 5.52 -8.41
C THR A 270 -38.76 6.60 -8.51
N ARG A 271 -38.54 7.77 -7.90
CA ARG A 271 -39.48 8.90 -7.99
C ARG A 271 -39.64 9.39 -9.42
N ASP A 272 -38.55 9.53 -10.16
CA ASP A 272 -38.55 9.97 -11.55
C ASP A 272 -39.21 8.93 -12.45
N ALA A 273 -38.91 7.65 -12.26
CA ALA A 273 -39.58 6.56 -12.99
C ALA A 273 -41.10 6.57 -12.75
N VAL A 274 -41.56 6.75 -11.51
CA VAL A 274 -42.99 6.88 -11.18
C VAL A 274 -43.59 8.12 -11.83
N THR A 275 -42.91 9.27 -11.75
CA THR A 275 -43.40 10.55 -12.28
C THR A 275 -43.51 10.51 -13.80
N GLN A 276 -42.47 10.01 -14.48
CA GLN A 276 -42.43 9.85 -15.93
C GLN A 276 -43.49 8.85 -16.42
N SER A 277 -43.67 7.75 -15.70
CA SER A 277 -44.69 6.74 -16.04
C SER A 277 -46.10 7.32 -15.84
N MET A 278 -46.33 8.10 -14.77
CA MET A 278 -47.58 8.84 -14.58
C MET A 278 -47.80 9.88 -15.69
N GLU A 279 -46.83 10.73 -16.01
CA GLU A 279 -46.96 11.75 -17.06
C GLU A 279 -47.27 11.12 -18.42
N ASN A 280 -46.50 10.11 -18.83
CA ASN A 280 -46.68 9.45 -20.12
C ASN A 280 -48.04 8.76 -20.26
N ALA A 281 -48.61 8.27 -19.16
CA ALA A 281 -49.85 7.51 -19.16
C ALA A 281 -51.10 8.38 -18.89
N LEU A 282 -51.02 9.42 -18.04
CA LEU A 282 -52.16 10.28 -17.67
C LEU A 282 -52.30 11.52 -18.55
N ALA A 283 -51.19 12.12 -19.01
CA ALA A 283 -51.26 13.32 -19.86
C ALA A 283 -52.11 13.13 -21.13
N PRO A 284 -51.94 12.03 -21.92
CA PRO A 284 -52.78 11.82 -23.09
C PRO A 284 -54.25 11.65 -22.74
N VAL A 285 -54.58 10.99 -21.62
CA VAL A 285 -55.97 10.79 -21.19
C VAL A 285 -56.63 12.10 -20.75
N MET A 286 -55.92 12.95 -20.00
CA MET A 286 -56.42 14.28 -19.62
C MET A 286 -56.62 15.19 -20.82
N GLN A 287 -55.74 15.11 -21.82
CA GLN A 287 -55.83 15.90 -23.05
C GLN A 287 -56.96 15.41 -23.97
N ASP A 288 -57.19 14.10 -24.04
CA ASP A 288 -58.29 13.51 -24.79
C ASP A 288 -59.65 13.79 -24.12
N LEU A 289 -59.71 13.74 -22.78
CA LEU A 289 -60.89 14.14 -22.01
C LEU A 289 -61.23 15.63 -22.22
N ALA A 290 -60.23 16.52 -22.14
CA ALA A 290 -60.41 17.96 -22.32
C ALA A 290 -60.85 18.34 -23.74
N SER A 291 -60.40 17.59 -24.76
CA SER A 291 -60.75 17.86 -26.16
C SER A 291 -62.06 17.23 -26.62
N LYS A 292 -62.49 16.10 -26.04
CA LYS A 292 -63.67 15.34 -26.48
C LYS A 292 -64.91 15.50 -25.61
N ALA A 293 -64.80 16.01 -24.38
CA ALA A 293 -65.96 16.27 -23.51
C ALA A 293 -66.96 17.28 -24.08
N ALA A 294 -66.60 18.05 -25.13
CA ALA A 294 -67.44 19.06 -25.75
C ALA A 294 -68.57 18.50 -26.67
N ASN A 295 -68.49 17.25 -27.13
CA ASN A 295 -69.48 16.68 -28.07
C ASN A 295 -69.81 15.21 -27.73
N GLN A 296 -71.04 14.98 -27.21
CA GLN A 296 -71.68 13.68 -26.93
C GLN A 296 -70.98 12.75 -25.92
N SER A 297 -71.68 12.50 -24.80
CA SER A 297 -71.07 12.11 -23.52
C SER A 297 -70.96 10.61 -23.23
N ALA A 298 -71.47 9.71 -24.09
CA ALA A 298 -71.47 8.27 -23.81
C ALA A 298 -70.26 7.55 -24.45
N GLU A 299 -70.09 7.66 -25.77
CA GLU A 299 -68.98 7.01 -26.51
C GLU A 299 -67.61 7.59 -26.15
N VAL A 300 -67.56 8.89 -25.80
CA VAL A 300 -66.35 9.55 -25.29
C VAL A 300 -65.95 9.01 -23.93
N PHE A 301 -66.93 8.71 -23.06
CA PHE A 301 -66.67 8.20 -21.72
C PHE A 301 -66.12 6.77 -21.76
N GLU A 302 -66.67 5.93 -22.66
CA GLU A 302 -66.19 4.57 -22.90
C GLU A 302 -64.73 4.55 -23.38
N LYS A 303 -64.39 5.36 -24.40
CA LYS A 303 -63.01 5.46 -24.91
C LYS A 303 -62.03 6.00 -23.87
N VAL A 304 -62.39 7.06 -23.15
CA VAL A 304 -61.53 7.61 -22.07
C VAL A 304 -61.35 6.57 -20.97
N SER A 305 -62.40 5.84 -20.62
CA SER A 305 -62.36 4.79 -19.60
C SER A 305 -61.42 3.65 -20.00
N GLU A 306 -61.54 3.12 -21.23
CA GLU A 306 -60.61 2.11 -21.78
C GLU A 306 -59.17 2.61 -21.81
N GLN A 307 -58.96 3.86 -22.25
CA GLN A 307 -57.64 4.45 -22.37
C GLN A 307 -57.00 4.64 -20.99
N LEU A 308 -57.76 5.12 -20.00
CA LEU A 308 -57.33 5.23 -18.61
C LEU A 308 -56.98 3.86 -18.01
N THR A 309 -57.78 2.82 -18.28
CA THR A 309 -57.48 1.44 -17.85
C THR A 309 -56.18 0.93 -18.45
N SER A 310 -55.95 1.16 -19.75
CA SER A 310 -54.73 0.74 -20.44
C SER A 310 -53.49 1.48 -19.90
N SER A 311 -53.64 2.77 -19.61
CA SER A 311 -52.62 3.62 -19.00
C SER A 311 -52.22 3.14 -17.60
N PHE A 312 -53.19 2.80 -16.73
CA PHE A 312 -52.89 2.24 -15.41
C PHE A 312 -52.23 0.88 -15.46
N HIS A 313 -52.60 0.03 -16.42
CA HIS A 313 -51.94 -1.26 -16.61
C HIS A 313 -50.47 -1.09 -17.04
N ALA A 314 -50.20 -0.17 -17.96
CA ALA A 314 -48.85 0.16 -18.42
C ALA A 314 -47.99 0.75 -17.29
N ILE A 315 -48.55 1.64 -16.46
CA ILE A 315 -47.86 2.15 -15.26
C ILE A 315 -47.52 1.01 -14.30
N GLY A 316 -48.49 0.13 -14.00
CA GLY A 316 -48.30 -0.97 -13.07
C GLY A 316 -47.23 -1.98 -13.52
N THR A 317 -47.19 -2.30 -14.81
CA THR A 317 -46.14 -3.20 -15.38
C THR A 317 -44.78 -2.52 -15.44
N SER A 318 -44.71 -1.28 -15.94
CA SER A 318 -43.45 -0.53 -16.02
C SER A 318 -42.82 -0.27 -14.64
N LEU A 319 -43.65 0.01 -13.63
CA LEU A 319 -43.18 0.21 -12.27
C LEU A 319 -42.66 -1.10 -11.66
N ALA A 320 -43.38 -2.21 -11.86
CA ALA A 320 -42.94 -3.52 -11.40
C ALA A 320 -41.59 -3.92 -12.02
N GLU A 321 -41.45 -3.84 -13.34
CA GLU A 321 -40.20 -4.16 -14.04
C GLU A 321 -39.04 -3.26 -13.60
N GLY A 322 -39.28 -1.94 -13.44
CA GLY A 322 -38.25 -1.00 -12.98
C GLY A 322 -37.76 -1.27 -11.55
N LEU A 323 -38.66 -1.64 -10.64
CA LEU A 323 -38.30 -2.02 -9.28
C LEU A 323 -37.53 -3.34 -9.21
N THR A 324 -37.94 -4.34 -9.99
CA THR A 324 -37.25 -5.63 -10.06
C THR A 324 -35.83 -5.45 -10.59
N GLN A 325 -35.66 -4.71 -11.68
CA GLN A 325 -34.35 -4.46 -12.28
C GLN A 325 -33.40 -3.68 -11.36
N SER A 326 -33.92 -2.64 -10.67
CA SER A 326 -33.12 -1.84 -9.73
C SER A 326 -32.67 -2.66 -8.52
N SER A 327 -33.56 -3.51 -7.98
CA SER A 327 -33.22 -4.44 -6.90
C SER A 327 -32.13 -5.44 -7.30
N GLU A 328 -32.24 -6.03 -8.49
CA GLU A 328 -31.26 -7.02 -8.95
C GLU A 328 -29.87 -6.40 -9.16
N SER A 329 -29.83 -5.19 -9.74
CA SER A 329 -28.59 -4.41 -9.88
C SER A 329 -27.96 -4.10 -8.52
N MET A 330 -28.75 -3.70 -7.53
CA MET A 330 -28.29 -3.37 -6.18
C MET A 330 -27.76 -4.60 -5.45
N ARG A 331 -28.47 -5.74 -5.55
CA ARG A 331 -28.02 -7.03 -4.99
C ARG A 331 -26.65 -7.42 -5.55
N SER A 332 -26.47 -7.34 -6.88
CA SER A 332 -25.20 -7.68 -7.52
C SER A 332 -24.03 -6.79 -7.06
N THR A 333 -24.29 -5.50 -6.86
CA THR A 333 -23.27 -4.54 -6.41
C THR A 333 -22.86 -4.79 -4.96
N LEU A 334 -23.83 -5.09 -4.09
CA LEU A 334 -23.57 -5.43 -2.69
C LEU A 334 -22.83 -6.76 -2.55
N GLU A 335 -23.20 -7.79 -3.30
CA GLU A 335 -22.48 -9.07 -3.34
C GLU A 335 -21.03 -8.88 -3.79
N TYR A 336 -20.79 -8.09 -4.83
CA TYR A 336 -19.45 -7.76 -5.30
C TYR A 336 -18.62 -7.02 -4.24
N MET A 337 -19.21 -6.04 -3.54
CA MET A 337 -18.54 -5.30 -2.48
C MET A 337 -18.24 -6.18 -1.26
N ALA A 338 -19.19 -7.03 -0.85
CA ALA A 338 -19.02 -7.96 0.26
C ALA A 338 -17.87 -8.95 -0.01
N GLU A 339 -17.82 -9.52 -1.21
CA GLU A 339 -16.73 -10.41 -1.65
C GLU A 339 -15.38 -9.70 -1.63
N LYS A 340 -15.32 -8.45 -2.11
CA LYS A 340 -14.07 -7.67 -2.13
C LYS A 340 -13.59 -7.31 -0.73
N LEU A 341 -14.49 -6.94 0.18
CA LEU A 341 -14.16 -6.67 1.58
C LEU A 341 -13.67 -7.92 2.30
N ALA A 342 -14.32 -9.07 2.08
CA ALA A 342 -13.88 -10.35 2.64
C ALA A 342 -12.47 -10.70 2.13
N GLN A 343 -12.23 -10.60 0.83
CA GLN A 343 -10.92 -10.85 0.23
C GLN A 343 -9.82 -9.94 0.80
N GLN A 344 -10.13 -8.66 1.01
CA GLN A 344 -9.18 -7.68 1.53
C GLN A 344 -8.92 -7.90 3.04
N ALA A 345 -9.94 -8.30 3.80
CA ALA A 345 -9.79 -8.68 5.20
C ALA A 345 -8.89 -9.93 5.35
N ASP A 346 -9.06 -10.93 4.50
CA ASP A 346 -8.21 -12.13 4.50
C ASP A 346 -6.75 -11.80 4.17
N GLN A 347 -6.50 -10.99 3.14
CA GLN A 347 -5.14 -10.53 2.81
C GLN A 347 -4.48 -9.75 3.96
N TYR A 348 -5.24 -8.87 4.61
CA TYR A 348 -4.75 -8.11 5.76
C TYR A 348 -4.38 -9.06 6.92
N ARG A 349 -5.19 -10.09 7.16
CA ARG A 349 -4.93 -11.10 8.20
C ARG A 349 -3.67 -11.90 7.93
N GLU A 350 -3.43 -12.28 6.68
CA GLU A 350 -2.25 -13.04 6.27
C GLU A 350 -0.96 -12.22 6.41
N GLN A 351 -0.94 -10.97 5.93
CA GLN A 351 0.20 -10.05 6.14
C GLN A 351 0.51 -9.84 7.62
N MET A 352 -0.51 -9.72 8.47
CA MET A 352 -0.31 -9.50 9.90
C MET A 352 0.23 -10.73 10.63
N ALA A 353 -0.20 -11.93 10.23
CA ALA A 353 0.36 -13.17 10.76
C ALA A 353 1.86 -13.30 10.41
N GLU A 354 2.25 -12.89 9.20
CA GLU A 354 3.63 -12.90 8.74
C GLU A 354 4.49 -11.88 9.50
N LEU A 355 3.97 -10.67 9.72
CA LEU A 355 4.61 -9.62 10.53
C LEU A 355 4.80 -10.06 11.99
N GLN A 356 3.79 -10.65 12.63
CA GLN A 356 3.91 -11.19 13.99
C GLN A 356 4.97 -12.29 14.08
N ALA A 357 5.02 -13.20 13.09
CA ALA A 357 6.02 -14.26 13.05
C ALA A 357 7.45 -13.72 12.86
N ALA A 358 7.63 -12.71 12.00
CA ALA A 358 8.92 -12.07 11.79
C ALA A 358 9.42 -11.37 13.07
N THR A 359 8.55 -10.61 13.73
CA THR A 359 8.86 -9.92 14.98
C THR A 359 9.19 -10.90 16.11
N ALA A 360 8.40 -11.96 16.27
CA ALA A 360 8.64 -12.98 17.29
C ALA A 360 10.03 -13.64 17.13
N ARG A 361 10.43 -13.95 15.89
CA ARG A 361 11.79 -14.46 15.61
C ARG A 361 12.88 -13.44 15.95
N GLN A 362 12.62 -12.16 15.74
CA GLN A 362 13.60 -11.10 15.99
C GLN A 362 13.82 -10.90 17.50
N VAL A 363 12.74 -10.96 18.29
CA VAL A 363 12.81 -10.97 19.76
C VAL A 363 13.54 -12.23 20.27
N GLU A 364 13.22 -13.41 19.73
CA GLU A 364 13.89 -14.66 20.11
C GLU A 364 15.41 -14.62 19.82
N LEU A 365 15.82 -14.06 18.67
CA LEU A 365 17.22 -13.86 18.32
C LEU A 365 17.93 -12.91 19.29
N LEU A 366 17.24 -11.86 19.75
CA LEU A 366 17.76 -10.91 20.73
C LEU A 366 17.89 -11.56 22.12
N GLU A 367 16.89 -12.31 22.57
CA GLU A 367 16.93 -13.07 23.82
C GLU A 367 18.05 -14.13 23.83
N GLN A 368 18.36 -14.74 22.69
CA GLN A 368 19.45 -15.72 22.60
C GLN A 368 20.85 -15.11 22.50
N SER A 369 20.96 -13.93 21.88
CA SER A 369 22.26 -13.28 21.66
C SER A 369 22.74 -12.47 22.86
N LEU A 370 21.83 -11.80 23.59
CA LEU A 370 22.17 -10.94 24.72
C LEU A 370 22.93 -11.67 25.86
N PRO A 371 22.51 -12.88 26.31
CA PRO A 371 23.22 -13.61 27.35
C PRO A 371 24.63 -14.03 26.93
N ARG A 372 24.81 -14.40 25.66
CA ARG A 372 26.13 -14.80 25.11
C ARG A 372 27.11 -13.63 25.11
N VAL A 373 26.63 -12.42 24.82
CA VAL A 373 27.48 -11.23 24.86
C VAL A 373 27.89 -10.93 26.31
N VAL A 374 26.95 -10.97 27.25
CA VAL A 374 27.24 -10.78 28.69
C VAL A 374 28.25 -11.81 29.20
N GLU A 375 28.06 -13.09 28.84
CA GLU A 375 28.97 -14.18 29.20
C GLU A 375 30.38 -13.96 28.62
N SER A 376 30.47 -13.54 27.35
CA SER A 376 31.77 -13.27 26.70
C SER A 376 32.53 -12.12 27.35
N VAL A 377 31.83 -11.10 27.84
CA VAL A 377 32.42 -9.95 28.54
C VAL A 377 32.88 -10.35 29.95
N GLN A 378 32.08 -11.14 30.67
CA GLN A 378 32.49 -11.71 31.95
C GLN A 378 33.74 -12.60 31.80
N GLU A 379 33.76 -13.48 30.81
CA GLU A 379 34.88 -14.39 30.57
C GLU A 379 36.16 -13.65 30.18
N ALA A 380 36.05 -12.60 29.37
CA ALA A 380 37.17 -11.70 29.06
C ALA A 380 37.71 -11.01 30.33
N THR A 381 36.82 -10.60 31.23
CA THR A 381 37.18 -9.95 32.51
C THR A 381 37.95 -10.91 33.42
N THR A 382 37.48 -12.15 33.60
CA THR A 382 38.14 -13.17 34.45
C THR A 382 39.51 -13.59 33.91
N ARG A 383 39.65 -13.72 32.57
CA ARG A 383 40.93 -14.07 31.93
C ARG A 383 41.97 -12.95 32.03
N LEU A 384 41.52 -11.71 32.21
CA LEU A 384 42.41 -10.56 32.40
C LEU A 384 42.89 -10.45 33.84
N GLU A 385 42.03 -10.69 34.84
CA GLU A 385 42.43 -10.75 36.26
C GLU A 385 43.58 -11.73 36.53
N THR A 386 43.77 -12.73 35.67
CA THR A 386 44.80 -13.78 35.81
C THR A 386 46.16 -13.47 35.16
N GLY A 387 46.32 -12.37 34.41
CA GLY A 387 47.63 -11.91 33.88
C GLY A 387 48.30 -10.86 34.78
N SER A 388 49.62 -10.64 34.72
CA SER A 388 50.32 -9.69 35.64
C SER A 388 51.07 -8.52 34.96
N GLU A 389 51.17 -7.42 35.72
CA GLU A 389 51.96 -6.17 35.59
C GLU A 389 51.61 -5.11 34.53
N ARG A 390 51.12 -5.45 33.33
CA ARG A 390 50.44 -4.46 32.45
C ARG A 390 48.93 -4.38 32.72
N LEU A 391 48.48 -5.17 33.71
CA LEU A 391 47.09 -5.39 34.04
C LEU A 391 46.43 -4.24 34.77
N GLU A 392 47.14 -3.39 35.52
CA GLU A 392 46.45 -2.39 36.34
C GLU A 392 45.72 -1.35 35.47
N THR A 393 46.37 -0.83 34.44
CA THR A 393 45.76 0.13 33.51
C THR A 393 44.73 -0.55 32.60
N ALA A 394 45.02 -1.77 32.14
CA ALA A 394 44.09 -2.57 31.34
C ALA A 394 42.84 -2.96 32.15
N ALA A 395 42.98 -3.35 33.42
CA ALA A 395 41.90 -3.67 34.35
C ALA A 395 41.14 -2.41 34.75
N LYS A 396 41.78 -1.24 34.86
CA LYS A 396 41.08 0.04 35.07
C LYS A 396 40.23 0.42 33.85
N HIS A 397 40.80 0.28 32.65
CA HIS A 397 40.04 0.51 31.42
C HIS A 397 38.95 -0.54 31.24
N LEU A 398 39.18 -1.82 31.60
CA LEU A 398 38.15 -2.85 31.55
C LEU A 398 37.09 -2.65 32.62
N ALA A 399 37.42 -2.21 33.82
CA ALA A 399 36.45 -1.90 34.86
C ALA A 399 35.54 -0.75 34.41
N VAL A 400 36.12 0.31 33.82
CA VAL A 400 35.34 1.39 33.18
C VAL A 400 34.56 0.88 31.96
N THR A 401 35.12 -0.06 31.19
CA THR A 401 34.41 -0.65 30.04
C THR A 401 33.27 -1.54 30.50
N SER A 402 33.44 -2.28 31.60
CA SER A 402 32.46 -3.15 32.22
C SER A 402 31.33 -2.34 32.85
N ASP A 403 31.65 -1.25 33.55
CA ASP A 403 30.68 -0.29 34.10
C ASP A 403 29.89 0.39 32.98
N ARG A 404 30.57 0.79 31.89
CA ARG A 404 29.91 1.29 30.68
C ARG A 404 29.10 0.21 29.98
N PHE A 405 29.55 -1.04 29.98
CA PHE A 405 28.86 -2.16 29.35
C PHE A 405 27.61 -2.53 30.16
N GLU A 406 27.69 -2.50 31.49
CA GLU A 406 26.56 -2.66 32.41
C GLU A 406 25.55 -1.53 32.19
N THR A 407 26.00 -0.27 32.13
CA THR A 407 25.13 0.88 31.81
C THR A 407 24.51 0.78 30.41
N VAL A 408 25.28 0.34 29.41
CA VAL A 408 24.80 0.12 28.04
C VAL A 408 23.83 -1.05 28.01
N SER A 409 24.06 -2.11 28.78
CA SER A 409 23.21 -3.28 28.86
C SER A 409 21.91 -2.98 29.61
N GLU A 410 21.94 -2.17 30.65
CA GLU A 410 20.73 -1.62 31.30
C GLU A 410 19.95 -0.76 30.32
N LYS A 411 20.59 0.23 29.68
CA LYS A 411 19.91 1.07 28.67
C LYS A 411 19.41 0.29 27.47
N PHE A 412 20.12 -0.74 27.05
CA PHE A 412 19.70 -1.61 25.97
C PHE A 412 18.53 -2.49 26.43
N GLY A 413 18.54 -2.95 27.68
CA GLY A 413 17.40 -3.59 28.33
C GLY A 413 16.17 -2.67 28.40
N ASP A 414 16.36 -1.40 28.75
CA ASP A 414 15.30 -0.37 28.75
C ASP A 414 14.76 -0.14 27.34
N VAL A 415 15.64 0.05 26.35
CA VAL A 415 15.23 0.22 24.93
C VAL A 415 14.53 -1.04 24.41
N LEU A 416 14.94 -2.23 24.84
CA LEU A 416 14.30 -3.49 24.47
C LEU A 416 12.93 -3.61 25.14
N ALA A 417 12.80 -3.18 26.39
CA ALA A 417 11.52 -3.13 27.11
C ALA A 417 10.57 -2.11 26.46
N ASP A 418 11.04 -0.90 26.16
CA ASP A 418 10.28 0.13 25.44
C ASP A 418 9.87 -0.37 24.04
N SER A 419 10.75 -1.08 23.35
CA SER A 419 10.45 -1.67 22.04
C SER A 419 9.43 -2.80 22.16
N ALA A 420 9.53 -3.65 23.17
CA ALA A 420 8.57 -4.72 23.44
C ALA A 420 7.19 -4.15 23.78
N GLU A 421 7.13 -3.08 24.58
CA GLU A 421 5.89 -2.36 24.89
C GLU A 421 5.30 -1.70 23.63
N ALA A 422 6.13 -1.04 22.80
CA ALA A 422 5.70 -0.48 21.52
C ALA A 422 5.18 -1.57 20.56
N PHE A 423 5.78 -2.77 20.56
CA PHE A 423 5.31 -3.91 19.79
C PHE A 423 3.99 -4.47 20.33
N GLU A 424 3.83 -4.56 21.64
CA GLU A 424 2.58 -4.99 22.26
C GLU A 424 1.46 -4.00 21.96
N GLU A 425 1.73 -2.70 22.04
CA GLU A 425 0.80 -1.64 21.65
C GLU A 425 0.45 -1.70 20.15
N MET A 426 1.45 -1.93 19.29
CA MET A 426 1.23 -2.09 17.85
C MET A 426 0.40 -3.34 17.54
N SER A 427 0.69 -4.47 18.20
CA SER A 427 -0.07 -5.72 18.07
C SER A 427 -1.52 -5.54 18.54
N ALA A 428 -1.73 -4.81 19.64
CA ALA A 428 -3.06 -4.46 20.12
C ALA A 428 -3.82 -3.57 19.12
N LYS A 429 -3.17 -2.55 18.56
CA LYS A 429 -3.76 -1.69 17.51
C LYS A 429 -4.07 -2.46 16.23
N ASN A 430 -3.20 -3.37 15.81
CA ASN A 430 -3.44 -4.22 14.65
C ASN A 430 -4.59 -5.20 14.86
N THR A 431 -4.67 -5.81 16.04
CA THR A 431 -5.82 -6.64 16.42
C THR A 431 -7.11 -5.81 16.41
N GLY A 432 -7.03 -4.55 16.90
CA GLY A 432 -8.12 -3.58 16.80
C GLY A 432 -8.55 -3.31 15.36
N ALA A 433 -7.61 -3.07 14.44
CA ALA A 433 -7.90 -2.86 13.02
C ALA A 433 -8.53 -4.10 12.36
N ALA A 434 -8.03 -5.30 12.68
CA ALA A 434 -8.61 -6.56 12.20
C ALA A 434 -10.06 -6.73 12.69
N ASN A 435 -10.34 -6.43 13.96
CA ASN A 435 -11.69 -6.46 14.52
C ASN A 435 -12.62 -5.43 13.85
N VAL A 436 -12.09 -4.25 13.47
CA VAL A 436 -12.86 -3.24 12.71
C VAL A 436 -13.19 -3.77 11.31
N LEU A 437 -12.25 -4.40 10.62
CA LEU A 437 -12.50 -5.02 9.30
C LEU A 437 -13.51 -6.16 9.40
N GLU A 438 -13.43 -7.01 10.42
CA GLU A 438 -14.40 -8.07 10.68
C GLU A 438 -15.80 -7.50 10.97
N SER A 439 -15.87 -6.45 11.79
CA SER A 439 -17.11 -5.71 12.04
C SER A 439 -17.68 -5.11 10.75
N LEU A 440 -16.84 -4.50 9.90
CA LEU A 440 -17.28 -3.93 8.62
C LEU A 440 -17.81 -5.00 7.67
N SER A 441 -17.13 -6.15 7.61
CA SER A 441 -17.57 -7.32 6.84
C SER A 441 -18.92 -7.83 7.36
N GLY A 442 -19.09 -7.94 8.69
CA GLY A 442 -20.35 -8.32 9.31
C GLY A 442 -21.49 -7.34 9.01
N GLN A 443 -21.22 -6.04 9.12
CA GLN A 443 -22.17 -4.97 8.77
C GLN A 443 -22.56 -5.02 7.29
N MET A 444 -21.62 -5.31 6.38
CA MET A 444 -21.93 -5.48 4.96
C MET A 444 -22.80 -6.71 4.70
N VAL A 445 -22.56 -7.85 5.37
CA VAL A 445 -23.43 -9.02 5.27
C VAL A 445 -24.84 -8.70 5.78
N GLU A 446 -24.95 -7.98 6.90
CA GLU A 446 -26.24 -7.54 7.45
C GLU A 446 -26.95 -6.57 6.49
N LEU A 447 -26.22 -5.64 5.88
CA LEU A 447 -26.72 -4.69 4.89
C LEU A 447 -27.20 -5.43 3.63
N THR A 448 -26.44 -6.41 3.16
CA THR A 448 -26.84 -7.29 2.03
C THR A 448 -28.13 -8.03 2.37
N THR A 449 -28.24 -8.57 3.58
CA THR A 449 -29.42 -9.30 4.05
C THR A 449 -30.64 -8.39 4.15
N THR A 450 -30.48 -7.18 4.70
CA THR A 450 -31.57 -6.18 4.81
C THR A 450 -31.96 -5.63 3.44
N THR A 451 -31.04 -5.43 2.51
CA THR A 451 -31.36 -5.03 1.13
C THR A 451 -32.10 -6.13 0.38
N VAL A 452 -31.70 -7.40 0.54
CA VAL A 452 -32.45 -8.54 -0.04
C VAL A 452 -33.87 -8.61 0.55
N ALA A 453 -34.01 -8.43 1.86
CA ALA A 453 -35.32 -8.38 2.50
C ALA A 453 -36.16 -7.22 1.97
N ALA A 454 -35.58 -6.02 1.86
CA ALA A 454 -36.25 -4.83 1.32
C ALA A 454 -36.66 -5.00 -0.15
N SER A 455 -35.82 -5.64 -0.96
CA SER A 455 -36.11 -6.02 -2.34
C SER A 455 -37.33 -6.94 -2.41
N ALA A 456 -37.39 -7.96 -1.55
CA ALA A 456 -38.53 -8.88 -1.52
C ALA A 456 -39.83 -8.17 -1.09
N THR A 457 -39.78 -7.22 -0.16
CA THR A 457 -40.94 -6.40 0.21
C THR A 457 -41.37 -5.46 -0.91
N LEU A 458 -40.42 -4.89 -1.65
CA LEU A 458 -40.69 -4.04 -2.81
C LEU A 458 -41.35 -4.85 -3.94
N GLU A 459 -40.86 -6.05 -4.21
CA GLU A 459 -41.45 -6.97 -5.19
C GLU A 459 -42.86 -7.37 -4.79
N ALA A 460 -43.09 -7.73 -3.52
CA ALA A 460 -44.43 -8.02 -2.99
C ALA A 460 -45.37 -6.80 -3.07
N SER A 461 -44.83 -5.59 -2.87
CA SER A 461 -45.60 -4.34 -2.99
C SER A 461 -45.94 -4.01 -4.45
N ALA A 462 -45.03 -4.27 -5.39
CA ALA A 462 -45.27 -4.15 -6.82
C ALA A 462 -46.33 -5.15 -7.30
N GLU A 463 -46.27 -6.40 -6.85
CA GLU A 463 -47.28 -7.44 -7.08
C GLU A 463 -48.65 -7.00 -6.53
N THR A 464 -48.69 -6.45 -5.31
CA THR A 464 -49.92 -5.96 -4.68
C THR A 464 -50.50 -4.76 -5.44
N LEU A 465 -49.67 -3.84 -5.90
CA LEU A 465 -50.08 -2.72 -6.76
C LEU A 465 -50.64 -3.24 -8.10
N HIS A 466 -49.98 -4.21 -8.72
CA HIS A 466 -50.44 -4.84 -9.96
C HIS A 466 -51.82 -5.48 -9.78
N GLN A 467 -52.02 -6.23 -8.69
CA GLN A 467 -53.33 -6.81 -8.33
C GLN A 467 -54.38 -5.74 -8.01
N GLY A 468 -53.99 -4.66 -7.32
CA GLY A 468 -54.85 -3.51 -7.04
C GLY A 468 -55.36 -2.84 -8.31
N PHE A 469 -54.48 -2.59 -9.28
CA PHE A 469 -54.87 -2.06 -10.60
C PHE A 469 -55.74 -3.05 -11.37
N GLY A 470 -55.45 -4.36 -11.30
CA GLY A 470 -56.31 -5.40 -11.88
C GLY A 470 -57.72 -5.39 -11.29
N THR A 471 -57.84 -5.20 -9.98
CA THR A 471 -59.12 -5.13 -9.26
C THR A 471 -59.89 -3.85 -9.63
N LEU A 472 -59.19 -2.72 -9.70
CA LEU A 472 -59.76 -1.43 -10.10
C LEU A 472 -60.32 -1.48 -11.52
N ARG A 473 -59.62 -2.16 -12.44
CA ARG A 473 -60.11 -2.46 -13.79
C ARG A 473 -61.39 -3.29 -13.76
N ALA A 474 -61.45 -4.32 -12.93
CA ALA A 474 -62.66 -5.16 -12.81
C ALA A 474 -63.87 -4.34 -12.33
N GLN A 475 -63.68 -3.52 -11.28
CA GLN A 475 -64.73 -2.64 -10.76
C GLN A 475 -65.16 -1.56 -11.75
N GLN A 476 -64.21 -0.96 -12.47
CA GLN A 476 -64.51 0.04 -13.50
C GLN A 476 -65.34 -0.58 -14.64
N ASN A 477 -65.00 -1.80 -15.07
CA ASN A 477 -65.74 -2.49 -16.11
C ASN A 477 -67.18 -2.83 -15.66
N GLU A 478 -67.34 -3.29 -14.42
CA GLU A 478 -68.66 -3.52 -13.82
C GLU A 478 -69.48 -2.23 -13.74
N PHE A 479 -68.86 -1.12 -13.32
CA PHE A 479 -69.50 0.19 -13.28
C PHE A 479 -69.96 0.67 -14.67
N LEU A 480 -69.13 0.53 -15.71
CA LEU A 480 -69.49 0.92 -17.07
C LEU A 480 -70.69 0.10 -17.59
N VAL A 481 -70.69 -1.21 -17.35
CA VAL A 481 -71.81 -2.09 -17.73
C VAL A 481 -73.10 -1.69 -17.01
N ASP A 482 -73.03 -1.38 -15.71
CA ASP A 482 -74.21 -0.95 -14.95
C ASP A 482 -74.69 0.45 -15.37
N LEU A 483 -73.77 1.35 -15.71
CA LEU A 483 -74.08 2.68 -16.26
C LEU A 483 -74.80 2.56 -17.61
N GLU A 484 -74.31 1.71 -18.51
CA GLU A 484 -74.94 1.44 -19.80
C GLU A 484 -76.36 0.89 -19.61
N ARG A 485 -76.53 -0.08 -18.69
CA ARG A 485 -77.83 -0.64 -18.34
C ARG A 485 -78.80 0.41 -17.80
N THR A 486 -78.32 1.31 -16.95
CA THR A 486 -79.11 2.39 -16.36
C THR A 486 -79.52 3.43 -17.41
N LEU A 487 -78.60 3.78 -18.33
CA LEU A 487 -78.87 4.68 -19.46
C LEU A 487 -79.91 4.09 -20.42
N ALA A 488 -79.80 2.81 -20.75
CA ALA A 488 -80.79 2.10 -21.57
C ALA A 488 -82.18 2.12 -20.90
N SER A 489 -82.23 1.83 -19.60
CA SER A 489 -83.47 1.90 -18.81
C SER A 489 -84.08 3.31 -18.82
N HIS A 490 -83.29 4.37 -18.64
CA HIS A 490 -83.78 5.75 -18.71
C HIS A 490 -84.28 6.12 -20.11
N SER A 491 -83.59 5.67 -21.17
CA SER A 491 -84.02 5.91 -22.55
C SER A 491 -85.39 5.29 -22.83
N GLU A 492 -85.61 4.06 -22.38
CA GLU A 492 -86.89 3.35 -22.52
C GLU A 492 -88.02 4.03 -21.74
N VAL A 493 -87.76 4.47 -20.51
CA VAL A 493 -88.72 5.24 -19.69
C VAL A 493 -89.07 6.57 -20.36
N ILE A 494 -88.08 7.30 -20.88
CA ILE A 494 -88.29 8.58 -21.58
C ILE A 494 -89.08 8.36 -22.87
N ALA A 495 -88.77 7.32 -23.66
CA ALA A 495 -89.51 6.99 -24.87
C ALA A 495 -90.98 6.65 -24.57
N THR A 496 -91.22 5.87 -23.52
CA THR A 496 -92.56 5.52 -23.06
C THR A 496 -93.33 6.75 -22.58
N TRP A 497 -92.67 7.62 -21.81
CA TRP A 497 -93.25 8.88 -21.34
C TRP A 497 -93.59 9.83 -22.50
N LEU A 498 -92.69 10.00 -23.48
CA LEU A 498 -92.92 10.82 -24.67
C LEU A 498 -94.08 10.30 -25.51
N ASN A 499 -94.18 8.99 -25.71
CA ASN A 499 -95.31 8.39 -26.44
C ASN A 499 -96.62 8.60 -25.69
N THR A 500 -96.64 8.36 -24.38
CA THR A 500 -97.84 8.56 -23.55
C THR A 500 -98.27 10.03 -23.53
N TYR A 501 -97.30 10.94 -23.39
CA TYR A 501 -97.53 12.38 -23.45
C TYR A 501 -98.07 12.82 -24.82
N SER A 502 -97.47 12.32 -25.91
CA SER A 502 -97.93 12.63 -27.27
C SER A 502 -99.36 12.12 -27.53
N ASP A 503 -99.69 10.92 -27.06
CA ASP A 503 -101.04 10.35 -27.16
C ASP A 503 -102.05 11.18 -26.36
N GLU A 504 -101.71 11.56 -25.13
CA GLU A 504 -102.59 12.37 -24.28
C GLU A 504 -102.80 13.78 -24.82
N VAL A 505 -101.74 14.42 -25.33
CA VAL A 505 -101.82 15.73 -26.01
C VAL A 505 -102.68 15.64 -27.27
N SER A 506 -102.54 14.58 -28.06
CA SER A 506 -103.36 14.37 -29.26
C SER A 506 -104.85 14.19 -28.91
N LYS A 507 -105.17 13.33 -27.93
CA LYS A 507 -106.53 13.14 -27.41
C LYS A 507 -107.13 14.43 -26.85
N HIS A 508 -106.35 15.19 -26.08
CA HIS A 508 -106.79 16.47 -25.52
C HIS A 508 -107.04 17.52 -26.61
N THR A 509 -106.18 17.58 -27.62
CA THR A 509 -106.33 18.47 -28.78
C THR A 509 -107.57 18.10 -29.60
N GLY A 510 -107.79 16.80 -29.86
CA GLY A 510 -109.00 16.29 -30.51
C GLY A 510 -110.28 16.67 -29.77
N ARG A 511 -110.34 16.41 -28.46
CA ARG A 511 -111.49 16.78 -27.61
C ARG A 511 -111.77 18.29 -27.64
N ARG A 512 -110.74 19.13 -27.52
CA ARG A 512 -110.90 20.59 -27.61
C ARG A 512 -111.38 21.04 -28.99
N MET A 513 -110.93 20.38 -30.06
CA MET A 513 -111.34 20.74 -31.41
C MET A 513 -112.79 20.34 -31.69
N GLU A 514 -113.25 19.19 -31.19
CA GLU A 514 -114.67 18.81 -31.22
C GLU A 514 -115.57 19.77 -30.44
N GLU A 515 -115.12 20.19 -29.25
CA GLU A 515 -115.86 21.15 -28.43
C GLU A 515 -115.92 22.54 -29.08
N TRP A 516 -114.80 22.99 -29.66
CA TRP A 516 -114.77 24.19 -30.51
C TRP A 516 -115.80 24.05 -31.63
N ASN A 517 -115.76 22.96 -32.40
CA ASN A 517 -116.66 22.78 -33.54
C ASN A 517 -118.14 22.86 -33.11
N ARG A 518 -118.49 22.24 -31.98
CA ARG A 518 -119.84 22.31 -31.39
C ARG A 518 -120.24 23.73 -31.00
N HIS A 519 -119.33 24.48 -30.37
CA HIS A 519 -119.58 25.89 -30.03
C HIS A 519 -119.74 26.77 -31.27
N THR A 520 -118.91 26.56 -32.30
CA THR A 520 -119.03 27.29 -33.57
C THR A 520 -120.33 26.97 -34.29
N GLU A 521 -120.76 25.70 -34.32
CA GLU A 521 -122.04 25.26 -34.89
C GLU A 521 -123.24 25.85 -34.14
N SER A 522 -123.22 25.80 -32.80
CA SER A 522 -124.25 26.42 -31.96
C SER A 522 -124.32 27.94 -32.15
N PHE A 523 -123.16 28.61 -32.19
CA PHE A 523 -123.08 30.04 -32.44
C PHE A 523 -123.61 30.41 -33.83
N THR A 524 -123.21 29.69 -34.88
CA THR A 524 -123.71 29.93 -36.25
C THR A 524 -125.21 29.66 -36.36
N THR A 525 -125.72 28.61 -35.72
CA THR A 525 -127.17 28.33 -35.66
C THR A 525 -127.94 29.44 -34.95
N THR A 526 -127.42 29.92 -33.82
CA THR A 526 -128.01 31.04 -33.07
C THR A 526 -127.98 32.34 -33.87
N MET A 527 -126.86 32.63 -34.54
CA MET A 527 -126.72 33.78 -35.44
C MET A 527 -127.70 33.69 -36.62
N LEU A 528 -127.84 32.52 -37.24
CA LEU A 528 -128.81 32.30 -38.32
C LEU A 528 -130.24 32.55 -37.84
N THR A 529 -130.59 32.06 -36.65
CA THR A 529 -131.91 32.26 -36.05
C THR A 529 -132.16 33.74 -35.73
N ALA A 530 -131.14 34.46 -35.22
CA ALA A 530 -131.23 35.89 -34.95
C ALA A 530 -131.37 36.73 -36.22
N VAL A 531 -130.66 36.36 -37.30
CA VAL A 531 -130.80 37.00 -38.62
C VAL A 531 -132.18 36.74 -39.21
N GLN A 532 -132.71 35.52 -39.09
CA GLN A 532 -134.08 35.19 -39.52
C GLN A 532 -135.13 35.97 -38.72
N ALA A 533 -134.96 36.09 -37.39
CA ALA A 533 -135.84 36.91 -36.56
C ALA A 533 -135.77 38.41 -36.91
N MET A 534 -134.57 38.92 -37.22
CA MET A 534 -134.42 40.29 -37.73
C MET A 534 -135.05 40.46 -39.11
N SER A 535 -134.96 39.46 -40.00
CA SER A 535 -135.66 39.48 -41.30
C SER A 535 -137.17 39.55 -41.11
N TYR A 536 -137.73 38.72 -40.21
CA TYR A 536 -139.16 38.77 -39.87
C TYR A 536 -139.58 40.12 -39.28
N ALA A 537 -138.79 40.69 -38.38
CA ALA A 537 -139.07 42.00 -37.80
C ALA A 537 -138.96 43.14 -38.83
N VAL A 538 -138.06 43.01 -39.81
CA VAL A 538 -137.93 43.95 -40.94
C VAL A 538 -139.11 43.81 -41.90
N ASP A 539 -139.55 42.59 -42.21
CA ASP A 539 -140.73 42.33 -43.04
C ASP A 539 -142.02 42.86 -42.38
N GLU A 540 -142.17 42.65 -41.06
CA GLU A 540 -143.30 43.18 -40.27
C GLU A 540 -143.28 44.72 -40.16
N LEU A 541 -142.08 45.32 -40.02
CA LEU A 541 -141.92 46.78 -40.12
C LEU A 541 -142.31 47.29 -41.51
N ASN A 542 -141.96 46.57 -42.58
CA ASN A 542 -142.26 46.96 -43.94
C ASN A 542 -143.78 46.92 -44.22
N GLU A 543 -144.48 45.87 -43.77
CA GLU A 543 -145.96 45.79 -43.81
C GLU A 543 -146.62 46.92 -42.99
N SER A 544 -146.08 47.25 -41.82
CA SER A 544 -146.59 48.33 -40.97
C SER A 544 -146.41 49.74 -41.58
N VAL A 545 -145.37 49.91 -42.40
CA VAL A 545 -145.07 51.16 -43.11
C VAL A 545 -145.97 51.33 -44.33
N GLU A 546 -146.32 50.25 -45.03
CA GLU A 546 -147.28 50.29 -46.16
C GLU A 546 -148.71 50.63 -45.71
N GLN A 547 -149.15 50.25 -44.52
CA GLN A 547 -150.48 50.61 -44.00
C GLN A 547 -150.64 52.09 -43.58
N ARG A 548 -149.56 52.87 -43.46
CA ARG A 548 -149.60 54.24 -42.89
C ARG A 548 -149.39 55.40 -43.88
N ARG A 549 -149.31 55.16 -45.20
CA ARG A 549 -149.30 56.19 -46.26
C ARG A 549 -150.59 56.17 -47.11
N GLY A 550 -151.57 57.05 -46.82
CA GLY A 550 -152.69 57.42 -47.75
C GLY A 550 -152.34 58.66 -48.62
N PRO A 551 -153.25 59.46 -49.24
CA PRO A 551 -154.69 59.33 -49.64
C PRO A 551 -154.98 59.80 -51.12
N GLU A 552 -156.23 59.77 -51.65
CA GLU A 552 -156.92 60.79 -52.53
C GLU A 552 -158.21 60.29 -53.31
N PRO A 553 -159.08 61.18 -53.85
CA PRO A 553 -160.50 60.94 -54.25
C PRO A 553 -160.82 60.89 -55.77
N GLU A 554 -162.07 60.51 -56.14
CA GLU A 554 -163.01 61.09 -57.16
C GLU A 554 -163.87 60.12 -58.03
N ALA A 555 -165.16 60.52 -58.14
CA ALA A 555 -166.10 60.47 -59.29
C ALA A 555 -166.79 59.18 -59.83
N GLU A 556 -168.12 59.19 -59.66
CA GLU A 556 -169.28 58.74 -60.49
C GLU A 556 -169.29 57.48 -61.40
N ALA A 557 -170.27 56.61 -61.05
CA ALA A 557 -171.31 55.90 -61.83
C ALA A 557 -171.02 54.68 -62.74
N ALA A 558 -171.91 53.68 -62.56
CA ALA A 558 -172.05 52.33 -63.15
C ALA A 558 -171.25 51.20 -62.46
#